data_AF-A0A6J5VYA4-F1
#
_entry.id   AF-A0A6J5VYA4-F1
#
_cell.length_a   1.000
_cell.length_b   1.000
_cell.length_c   1.000
_cell.angle_alpha   90.00
_cell.angle_beta   90.00
_cell.angle_gamma   90.00
#
_symmetry.space_group_name_H-M   'P 1'
#
loop_
_entity.id
_entity.type
_entity.pdbx_description
1 polymer ?
#
loop_
_entity_poly.entity_id
_entity_poly.type
_entity_poly.pdbx_seq_one_letter_code
_entity_poly.pdbx_strand_id
1 'polypeptide(L)'
;MSAPSDNSSNYFDLGLALALWTPALAQTRRPLSGTVLSSGTESLNLSFQIQIDTVLRLGTLDPDQNSKSHAFLFQTKPMAFLGSSVSLSRLLATLMLLIILAAERRVCIRIPERIIETAGDVPNNQSLKTAVFALGSFWRSEAVFGCLNGVVQTTVGYAGGSKINPEYRSLGDHAESVQVIYDHRLISFRQLLEIFWSSHDYRQVFGQGPDVGNQYRSIIFTNGTEESRLAAVSKEREQTKSKSSSVTTQILPLGTFYSAEPEHQKFELKRRPFLLQLIGNLPEEELERSRLAAKLNGYAAELCPPKIQRQIDAKINEIIKKGWPILRDL
;
A
#
# COMPACT_ATOMS: atom_id res chain seq x y z
N MET A 1 -38.16 -44.90 7.98
CA MET A 1 -38.31 -46.09 7.12
C MET A 1 -38.61 -45.64 5.71
N SER A 2 -37.73 -46.03 4.79
CA SER A 2 -37.96 -46.22 3.34
C SER A 2 -38.06 -44.99 2.43
N ALA A 3 -36.94 -44.72 1.75
CA ALA A 3 -36.87 -44.17 0.40
C ALA A 3 -37.43 -45.16 -0.66
N PRO A 4 -37.53 -44.73 -1.92
CA PRO A 4 -36.69 -45.30 -3.01
C PRO A 4 -36.10 -44.18 -3.91
N SER A 5 -34.82 -44.17 -4.34
CA SER A 5 -34.12 -44.98 -5.39
C SER A 5 -34.82 -44.91 -6.77
N ASP A 6 -34.22 -44.65 -7.94
CA ASP A 6 -32.83 -44.42 -8.39
C ASP A 6 -32.87 -44.04 -9.91
N ASN A 7 -31.68 -43.82 -10.49
CA ASN A 7 -31.28 -43.83 -11.93
C ASN A 7 -31.34 -42.51 -12.73
N SER A 8 -30.17 -41.89 -13.00
CA SER A 8 -29.21 -42.11 -14.11
C SER A 8 -29.55 -41.22 -15.32
N SER A 9 -28.67 -40.63 -16.10
CA SER A 9 -27.22 -40.58 -16.28
C SER A 9 -27.00 -39.53 -17.38
N ASN A 10 -26.00 -38.66 -17.29
CA ASN A 10 -25.35 -38.11 -18.48
C ASN A 10 -23.95 -37.62 -18.14
N TYR A 11 -22.99 -38.39 -18.64
CA TYR A 11 -21.58 -38.05 -18.80
C TYR A 11 -21.44 -36.97 -19.88
N PHE A 12 -20.66 -35.92 -19.59
CA PHE A 12 -19.76 -35.33 -20.57
C PHE A 12 -18.55 -34.76 -19.79
N ASP A 13 -17.39 -35.31 -20.12
CA ASP A 13 -16.10 -35.03 -19.52
C ASP A 13 -15.22 -34.25 -20.53
N LEU A 14 -14.19 -33.62 -19.97
CA LEU A 14 -12.94 -33.09 -20.54
C LEU A 14 -12.86 -31.62 -20.98
N GLY A 15 -12.06 -30.88 -20.21
CA GLY A 15 -11.47 -29.59 -20.58
C GLY A 15 -10.62 -28.95 -19.48
N LEU A 16 -9.43 -29.51 -19.21
CA LEU A 16 -8.41 -29.13 -18.23
C LEU A 16 -8.05 -27.62 -18.16
N ALA A 17 -7.81 -27.12 -16.93
CA ALA A 17 -6.57 -26.43 -16.56
C ALA A 17 -6.43 -26.34 -15.02
N LEU A 18 -5.77 -27.34 -14.42
CA LEU A 18 -5.28 -27.31 -13.04
C LEU A 18 -3.92 -26.61 -13.01
N ALA A 19 -3.76 -25.55 -12.22
CA ALA A 19 -2.45 -25.09 -11.75
C ALA A 19 -2.38 -25.29 -10.23
N LEU A 20 -1.39 -26.08 -9.84
CA LEU A 20 -1.13 -26.60 -8.51
C LEU A 20 -0.60 -25.51 -7.58
N TRP A 21 -1.17 -25.39 -6.39
CA TRP A 21 -0.53 -24.73 -5.24
C TRP A 21 -0.51 -25.74 -4.08
N THR A 22 0.67 -26.29 -3.81
CA THR A 22 0.91 -27.15 -2.64
C THR A 22 1.38 -26.28 -1.46
N PRO A 23 0.87 -26.51 -0.23
CA PRO A 23 1.41 -25.90 0.97
C PRO A 23 2.47 -26.81 1.61
N ALA A 24 3.59 -26.24 2.04
CA ALA A 24 4.56 -26.94 2.87
C ALA A 24 5.04 -26.03 4.01
N LEU A 25 4.57 -26.31 5.23
CA LEU A 25 5.37 -26.57 6.44
C LEU A 25 4.51 -26.39 7.70
N ALA A 26 3.78 -27.45 8.04
CA ALA A 26 3.36 -27.71 9.42
C ALA A 26 4.45 -28.59 10.06
N GLN A 27 5.19 -28.05 11.02
CA GLN A 27 6.07 -28.85 11.89
C GLN A 27 5.35 -29.15 13.19
N THR A 28 4.90 -30.39 13.32
CA THR A 28 4.47 -31.03 14.56
C THR A 28 5.70 -31.39 15.40
N ARG A 29 5.79 -30.86 16.63
CA ARG A 29 6.71 -31.36 17.66
C ARG A 29 5.98 -32.36 18.56
N ARG A 30 6.53 -33.57 18.71
CA ARG A 30 6.53 -34.34 19.97
C ARG A 30 7.80 -35.19 20.07
N PRO A 31 8.24 -35.52 21.31
CA PRO A 31 9.64 -35.76 21.65
C PRO A 31 10.01 -37.24 21.69
N LEU A 32 11.31 -37.57 21.74
CA LEU A 32 11.90 -38.56 22.67
C LEU A 32 13.44 -38.62 22.55
N SER A 33 14.03 -38.98 23.67
CA SER A 33 15.44 -39.12 24.07
C SER A 33 16.36 -39.95 23.16
N GLY A 34 17.69 -39.74 23.28
CA GLY A 34 18.68 -40.81 23.06
C GLY A 34 20.00 -40.41 22.37
N THR A 35 21.01 -40.10 23.19
CA THR A 35 22.42 -40.55 23.14
C THR A 35 23.25 -40.58 21.83
N VAL A 36 24.25 -39.68 21.79
CA VAL A 36 25.70 -39.80 21.43
C VAL A 36 26.14 -40.86 20.40
N LEU A 37 26.80 -40.43 19.29
CA LEU A 37 28.22 -40.71 18.97
C LEU A 37 28.66 -40.28 17.54
N SER A 38 29.84 -39.68 17.51
CA SER A 38 30.94 -39.83 16.53
C SER A 38 30.92 -39.18 15.14
N SER A 39 31.87 -38.24 14.99
CA SER A 39 32.83 -38.04 13.90
C SER A 39 32.32 -37.92 12.45
N GLY A 40 32.40 -36.70 11.90
CA GLY A 40 32.43 -36.44 10.47
C GLY A 40 33.50 -35.41 10.13
N THR A 41 34.56 -35.86 9.46
CA THR A 41 35.50 -35.00 8.73
C THR A 41 35.16 -35.10 7.25
N GLU A 42 34.55 -34.06 6.67
CA GLU A 42 34.52 -33.90 5.22
C GLU A 42 34.70 -32.42 4.86
N SER A 43 35.83 -32.16 4.19
CA SER A 43 36.16 -30.93 3.50
C SER A 43 35.57 -30.96 2.10
N LEU A 44 34.67 -30.03 1.78
CA LEU A 44 34.22 -29.77 0.41
C LEU A 44 34.78 -28.44 -0.08
N ASN A 45 35.78 -28.53 -0.94
CA ASN A 45 36.23 -27.45 -1.83
C ASN A 45 35.26 -27.40 -3.02
N LEU A 46 34.59 -26.27 -3.22
CA LEU A 46 33.82 -26.01 -4.44
C LEU A 46 34.27 -24.67 -5.03
N SER A 47 35.11 -24.74 -6.06
CA SER A 47 35.55 -23.60 -6.87
C SER A 47 34.58 -23.44 -8.04
N PHE A 48 33.81 -22.35 -8.07
CA PHE A 48 32.99 -21.97 -9.21
C PHE A 48 33.78 -21.02 -10.13
N GLN A 49 34.13 -21.47 -11.32
CA GLN A 49 34.70 -20.66 -12.39
C GLN A 49 33.57 -20.34 -13.39
N ILE A 50 33.20 -19.06 -13.53
CA ILE A 50 32.22 -18.60 -14.52
C ILE A 50 32.99 -18.21 -15.79
N GLN A 51 32.73 -18.93 -16.90
CA GLN A 51 33.15 -18.57 -18.25
C GLN A 51 32.04 -17.77 -18.94
N ILE A 52 32.36 -16.59 -19.47
CA ILE A 52 31.48 -15.77 -20.31
C ILE A 52 31.88 -16.02 -21.77
N ASP A 53 31.01 -16.68 -22.53
CA ASP A 53 31.16 -16.80 -23.98
C ASP A 53 30.45 -15.63 -24.69
N THR A 54 31.26 -14.83 -25.39
CA THR A 54 30.85 -13.75 -26.29
C THR A 54 30.67 -14.33 -27.69
N VAL A 55 29.44 -14.34 -28.21
CA VAL A 55 29.17 -14.74 -29.59
C VAL A 55 29.22 -13.52 -30.51
N LEU A 56 30.35 -13.39 -31.22
CA LEU A 56 30.53 -12.53 -32.40
C LEU A 56 29.96 -13.23 -33.64
N ARG A 57 29.02 -12.60 -34.35
CA ARG A 57 28.67 -12.97 -35.73
C ARG A 57 29.41 -12.04 -36.69
N LEU A 58 30.42 -12.60 -37.38
CA LEU A 58 31.01 -12.02 -38.59
C LEU A 58 30.09 -12.26 -39.79
N GLY A 59 29.87 -11.21 -40.58
CA GLY A 59 29.44 -11.30 -41.98
C GLY A 59 30.56 -10.73 -42.86
N THR A 60 31.06 -11.57 -43.76
CA THR A 60 32.14 -11.33 -44.72
C THR A 60 31.64 -10.66 -45.99
N LEU A 61 32.35 -9.66 -46.53
CA LEU A 61 32.35 -9.31 -47.95
C LEU A 61 33.75 -8.84 -48.39
N ASP A 62 34.18 -9.40 -49.51
CA ASP A 62 35.47 -9.25 -50.21
C ASP A 62 35.60 -7.87 -50.93
N PRO A 63 36.82 -7.44 -51.30
CA PRO A 63 37.15 -6.10 -51.77
C PRO A 63 37.16 -5.98 -53.30
N ASP A 64 37.03 -4.74 -53.82
CA ASP A 64 38.05 -4.04 -54.63
C ASP A 64 37.45 -2.88 -55.47
N GLN A 65 38.29 -1.89 -55.78
CA GLN A 65 38.17 -0.83 -56.81
C GLN A 65 37.53 0.53 -56.45
N ASN A 66 38.36 1.30 -55.76
CA ASN A 66 38.76 2.70 -55.94
C ASN A 66 38.18 3.58 -57.10
N SER A 67 37.90 4.84 -56.74
CA SER A 67 38.12 6.09 -57.49
C SER A 67 37.07 6.62 -58.51
N LYS A 68 36.42 7.74 -58.12
CA LYS A 68 36.44 9.09 -58.78
C LYS A 68 35.08 9.82 -58.73
N SER A 69 35.19 11.08 -58.32
CA SER A 69 34.19 12.13 -58.17
C SER A 69 33.66 12.67 -59.52
N HIS A 70 32.37 13.04 -59.60
CA HIS A 70 31.86 14.41 -59.80
C HIS A 70 30.43 14.48 -60.40
N ALA A 71 29.59 15.25 -59.69
CA ALA A 71 28.54 16.19 -60.13
C ALA A 71 27.55 15.81 -61.26
N PHE A 72 26.26 15.83 -60.94
CA PHE A 72 25.19 16.09 -61.91
C PHE A 72 24.20 17.14 -61.41
N LEU A 73 24.02 18.14 -62.27
CA LEU A 73 23.13 19.30 -62.17
C LEU A 73 21.64 18.90 -62.16
N PHE A 74 20.84 19.55 -61.32
CA PHE A 74 19.40 19.65 -61.51
C PHE A 74 19.01 21.09 -61.87
N GLN A 75 18.32 21.20 -63.00
CA GLN A 75 17.77 22.42 -63.60
C GLN A 75 16.80 23.15 -62.66
N THR A 76 16.89 24.48 -62.62
CA THR A 76 15.83 25.36 -62.09
C THR A 76 15.18 26.13 -63.24
N LYS A 77 13.84 26.09 -63.31
CA LYS A 77 13.02 26.98 -64.16
C LYS A 77 12.71 28.26 -63.37
N PRO A 78 12.61 29.43 -64.03
CA PRO A 78 12.42 30.70 -63.36
C PRO A 78 10.96 30.89 -62.94
N MET A 79 10.73 31.38 -61.72
CA MET A 79 9.42 31.79 -61.24
C MET A 79 9.37 33.32 -61.20
N ALA A 80 8.42 33.88 -61.94
CA ALA A 80 8.18 35.31 -62.04
C ALA A 80 7.76 35.89 -60.69
N PHE A 81 8.43 36.97 -60.26
CA PHE A 81 8.08 37.75 -59.07
C PHE A 81 6.97 38.75 -59.44
N LEU A 82 5.71 38.38 -59.21
CA LEU A 82 4.60 39.34 -59.21
C LEU A 82 4.51 39.98 -57.82
N GLY A 83 4.76 41.29 -57.74
CA GLY A 83 4.53 42.08 -56.54
C GLY A 83 3.06 42.03 -56.14
N SER A 84 2.77 41.49 -54.96
CA SER A 84 1.44 41.57 -54.35
C SER A 84 1.48 42.53 -53.17
N SER A 85 0.73 43.62 -53.29
CA SER A 85 0.49 44.58 -52.22
C SER A 85 -0.16 43.87 -51.04
N VAL A 86 0.52 43.83 -49.90
CA VAL A 86 -0.05 43.28 -48.66
C VAL A 86 -1.17 44.21 -48.20
N SER A 87 -2.41 43.71 -48.24
CA SER A 87 -3.59 44.45 -47.79
C SER A 87 -3.46 44.84 -46.31
N LEU A 88 -3.79 46.09 -45.99
CA LEU A 88 -3.73 46.68 -44.64
C LEU A 88 -4.45 45.81 -43.59
N SER A 89 -5.50 45.08 -43.98
CA SER A 89 -6.22 44.17 -43.09
C SER A 89 -5.38 42.97 -42.63
N ARG A 90 -4.47 42.47 -43.48
CA ARG A 90 -3.55 41.39 -43.13
C ARG A 90 -2.45 41.87 -42.19
N LEU A 91 -2.01 43.12 -42.34
CA LEU A 91 -1.03 43.74 -41.44
C LEU A 91 -1.63 44.01 -40.05
N LEU A 92 -2.89 44.46 -40.00
CA LEU A 92 -3.63 44.65 -38.75
C LEU A 92 -3.90 43.32 -38.03
N ALA A 93 -4.24 42.26 -38.77
CA ALA A 93 -4.46 40.93 -38.20
C ALA A 93 -3.17 40.32 -37.62
N THR A 94 -2.03 40.46 -38.30
CA THR A 94 -0.74 39.99 -37.76
C THR A 94 -0.27 40.83 -36.56
N LEU A 95 -0.51 42.14 -36.58
CA LEU A 95 -0.23 43.01 -35.43
C LEU A 95 -1.09 42.65 -34.21
N MET A 96 -2.39 42.40 -34.40
CA MET A 96 -3.28 41.95 -33.32
C MET A 96 -2.86 40.57 -32.76
N LEU A 97 -2.45 39.64 -33.62
CA LEU A 97 -1.95 38.33 -33.19
C LEU A 97 -0.63 38.46 -32.39
N LEU A 98 0.27 39.36 -32.80
CA LEU A 98 1.51 39.66 -32.08
C LEU A 98 1.24 40.34 -30.71
N ILE A 99 0.23 41.21 -30.62
CA ILE A 99 -0.19 41.83 -29.35
C ILE A 99 -0.77 40.77 -28.39
N ILE A 100 -1.59 39.83 -28.90
CA ILE A 100 -2.16 38.73 -28.11
C ILE A 100 -1.04 37.78 -27.62
N LEU A 101 -0.05 37.48 -28.46
CA LEU A 101 1.12 36.66 -28.08
C LEU A 101 2.09 37.37 -27.11
N ALA A 102 2.13 38.71 -27.12
CA ALA A 102 2.94 39.51 -26.19
C ALA A 102 2.25 39.75 -24.83
N ALA A 103 0.92 39.53 -24.75
CA ALA A 103 0.13 39.78 -23.54
C ALA A 103 0.23 38.68 -22.46
N GLU A 104 0.83 37.53 -22.74
CA GLU A 104 0.97 36.43 -21.76
C GLU A 104 2.35 36.36 -21.05
N ARG A 105 2.98 37.50 -20.79
CA ARG A 105 4.13 37.55 -19.88
C ARG A 105 4.12 38.75 -18.94
N ARG A 106 3.03 38.94 -18.18
CA ARG A 106 3.06 39.58 -16.83
C ARG A 106 1.88 39.13 -15.97
N VAL A 107 2.00 37.94 -15.40
CA VAL A 107 1.41 37.64 -14.09
C VAL A 107 2.52 37.04 -13.23
N CYS A 108 3.34 37.93 -12.68
CA CYS A 108 4.18 37.58 -11.53
C CYS A 108 3.25 37.58 -10.32
N ILE A 109 2.75 36.40 -9.93
CA ILE A 109 2.15 36.24 -8.61
C ILE A 109 3.29 36.45 -7.61
N ARG A 110 3.33 37.61 -6.95
CA ARG A 110 4.05 37.75 -5.69
C ARG A 110 3.35 36.84 -4.69
N ILE A 111 3.91 35.65 -4.48
CA ILE A 111 3.61 34.85 -3.29
C ILE A 111 4.24 35.63 -2.13
N PRO A 112 3.46 36.12 -1.15
CA PRO A 112 4.08 36.65 0.05
C PRO A 112 4.71 35.48 0.79
N GLU A 113 6.04 35.49 0.85
CA GLU A 113 6.86 34.70 1.76
C GLU A 113 6.40 35.05 3.19
N ARG A 114 5.40 34.32 3.71
CA ARG A 114 5.13 34.34 5.14
C ARG A 114 6.03 33.29 5.76
N ILE A 115 7.21 33.76 6.13
CA ILE A 115 8.02 33.37 7.29
C ILE A 115 7.44 32.15 8.00
N ILE A 116 8.03 30.98 7.72
CA ILE A 116 7.94 29.81 8.60
C ILE A 116 8.82 30.15 9.80
N GLU A 117 8.24 30.87 10.76
CA GLU A 117 8.77 30.93 12.11
C GLU A 117 8.17 29.78 12.90
N THR A 118 9.08 28.92 13.35
CA THR A 118 8.96 27.83 14.31
C THR A 118 7.75 27.92 15.25
N ALA A 119 6.80 27.01 15.08
CA ALA A 119 5.87 26.61 16.13
C ALA A 119 5.79 25.08 16.10
N GLY A 120 6.00 24.42 17.25
CA GLY A 120 5.84 22.99 17.37
C GLY A 120 4.45 22.57 16.92
N ASP A 121 4.39 21.64 15.97
CA ASP A 121 3.17 21.04 15.44
C ASP A 121 2.47 20.23 16.54
N VAL A 122 1.68 20.90 17.36
CA VAL A 122 0.54 20.26 18.01
C VAL A 122 -0.64 20.43 17.04
N PRO A 123 -1.17 19.35 16.43
CA PRO A 123 -2.36 19.44 15.61
C PRO A 123 -3.47 20.10 16.43
N ASN A 124 -4.15 21.11 15.87
CA ASN A 124 -5.39 21.61 16.48
C ASN A 124 -6.35 20.42 16.60
N ASN A 125 -6.61 19.97 17.83
CA ASN A 125 -7.36 18.74 18.14
C ASN A 125 -8.78 18.73 17.51
N GLN A 126 -9.27 19.89 17.06
CA GLN A 126 -10.54 20.02 16.36
C GLN A 126 -10.59 19.32 14.99
N SER A 127 -9.45 19.07 14.33
CA SER A 127 -9.44 18.39 13.03
C SER A 127 -9.22 16.88 13.11
N LEU A 128 -8.95 16.34 14.30
CA LEU A 128 -8.72 14.91 14.48
C LEU A 128 -10.02 14.19 14.80
N LYS A 129 -10.20 13.04 14.19
CA LYS A 129 -11.30 12.11 14.46
C LYS A 129 -10.76 10.72 14.70
N THR A 130 -11.57 9.90 15.34
CA THR A 130 -11.23 8.51 15.67
C THR A 130 -12.20 7.57 14.99
N ALA A 131 -11.68 6.55 14.32
CA ALA A 131 -12.44 5.42 13.79
C ALA A 131 -11.95 4.12 14.43
N VAL A 132 -12.83 3.15 14.65
CA VAL A 132 -12.46 1.84 15.22
C VAL A 132 -13.04 0.72 14.35
N PHE A 133 -12.20 -0.24 13.99
CA PHE A 133 -12.56 -1.37 13.12
C PHE A 133 -12.05 -2.69 13.68
N ALA A 134 -12.75 -3.79 13.42
CA ALA A 134 -12.25 -5.15 13.56
C ALA A 134 -12.33 -5.85 12.19
N LEU A 135 -11.23 -6.43 11.72
CA LEU A 135 -11.12 -6.98 10.37
C LEU A 135 -10.14 -8.16 10.26
N GLY A 136 -10.03 -8.94 11.33
CA GLY A 136 -9.09 -10.06 11.44
C GLY A 136 -8.00 -9.78 12.46
N SER A 137 -6.82 -10.39 12.30
CA SER A 137 -5.66 -10.09 13.16
C SER A 137 -5.39 -8.59 13.19
N PHE A 138 -5.30 -8.02 14.40
CA PHE A 138 -5.05 -6.60 14.57
C PHE A 138 -3.65 -6.14 14.11
N TRP A 139 -2.67 -7.04 13.97
CA TRP A 139 -1.32 -6.68 13.51
C TRP A 139 -1.36 -6.25 12.04
N ARG A 140 -2.03 -7.05 11.21
CA ARG A 140 -2.27 -6.71 9.81
C ARG A 140 -3.20 -5.51 9.72
N SER A 141 -4.26 -5.49 10.53
CA SER A 141 -5.25 -4.39 10.55
C SER A 141 -4.60 -3.04 10.85
N GLU A 142 -3.68 -2.97 11.82
CA GLU A 142 -2.94 -1.76 12.15
C GLU A 142 -2.09 -1.27 10.98
N ALA A 143 -1.35 -2.18 10.37
CA ALA A 143 -0.45 -1.89 9.26
C ALA A 143 -1.20 -1.36 8.02
N VAL A 144 -2.40 -1.90 7.73
CA VAL A 144 -3.28 -1.44 6.65
C VAL A 144 -3.58 0.06 6.76
N PHE A 145 -3.95 0.54 7.95
CA PHE A 145 -4.33 1.95 8.12
C PHE A 145 -3.13 2.87 8.35
N GLY A 146 -2.09 2.39 9.03
CA GLY A 146 -0.99 3.24 9.51
C GLY A 146 -0.23 4.01 8.42
N CYS A 147 -0.16 3.47 7.19
CA CYS A 147 0.57 4.12 6.10
C CYS A 147 -0.25 5.14 5.29
N LEU A 148 -1.56 5.26 5.55
CA LEU A 148 -2.42 6.16 4.79
C LEU A 148 -2.08 7.63 5.06
N ASN A 149 -2.16 8.46 4.01
CA ASN A 149 -2.04 9.90 4.21
C ASN A 149 -3.26 10.44 4.97
N GLY A 150 -3.02 11.27 5.98
CA GLY A 150 -4.07 11.75 6.88
C GLY A 150 -4.27 10.90 8.14
N VAL A 151 -3.75 9.67 8.21
CA VAL A 151 -3.69 8.92 9.47
C VAL A 151 -2.54 9.46 10.33
N VAL A 152 -2.86 9.75 11.58
CA VAL A 152 -1.96 10.37 12.56
C VAL A 152 -1.44 9.34 13.54
N GLN A 153 -2.29 8.45 14.03
CA GLN A 153 -1.92 7.41 14.98
C GLN A 153 -2.81 6.18 14.78
N THR A 154 -2.23 5.01 15.01
CA THR A 154 -2.95 3.74 15.12
C THR A 154 -2.65 3.10 16.47
N THR A 155 -3.63 2.43 17.05
CA THR A 155 -3.47 1.64 18.28
C THR A 155 -4.28 0.36 18.13
N VAL A 156 -3.69 -0.80 18.43
CA VAL A 156 -4.41 -2.07 18.46
C VAL A 156 -5.01 -2.34 19.84
N GLY A 157 -6.12 -3.08 19.87
CA GLY A 157 -6.87 -3.31 21.09
C GLY A 157 -8.05 -4.26 20.93
N TYR A 158 -8.93 -4.23 21.92
CA TYR A 158 -10.08 -5.12 22.06
C TYR A 158 -11.37 -4.28 22.20
N ALA A 159 -12.39 -4.57 21.40
CA ALA A 159 -13.66 -3.86 21.44
C ALA A 159 -14.85 -4.78 21.09
N GLY A 160 -16.07 -4.35 21.42
CA GLY A 160 -17.30 -5.05 21.06
C GLY A 160 -17.67 -6.23 21.95
N GLY A 161 -16.99 -6.40 23.08
CA GLY A 161 -17.35 -7.35 24.13
C GLY A 161 -17.80 -6.67 25.42
N SER A 162 -18.07 -7.49 26.43
CA SER A 162 -18.57 -7.13 27.75
C SER A 162 -17.55 -7.32 28.88
N LYS A 163 -16.45 -8.05 28.62
CA LYS A 163 -15.41 -8.28 29.61
C LYS A 163 -14.66 -6.98 29.91
N ILE A 164 -14.56 -6.62 31.19
CA ILE A 164 -13.76 -5.48 31.65
C ILE A 164 -12.28 -5.87 31.64
N ASN A 165 -11.43 -4.98 31.11
CA ASN A 165 -9.98 -5.16 31.02
C ASN A 165 -9.59 -6.51 30.37
N PRO A 166 -10.00 -6.75 29.11
CA PRO A 166 -9.55 -7.92 28.36
C PRO A 166 -8.03 -7.87 28.15
N GLU A 167 -7.44 -9.06 28.05
CA GLU A 167 -6.02 -9.29 27.74
C GLU A 167 -5.96 -10.32 26.60
N TYR A 168 -4.84 -10.40 25.88
CA TYR A 168 -4.70 -11.23 24.67
C TYR A 168 -5.10 -12.69 24.91
N ARG A 169 -4.72 -13.24 26.07
CA ARG A 169 -5.03 -14.63 26.45
C ARG A 169 -6.42 -14.82 27.05
N SER A 170 -7.14 -13.74 27.30
CA SER A 170 -8.45 -13.76 27.95
C SER A 170 -9.30 -12.56 27.48
N LEU A 171 -9.59 -12.52 26.18
CA LEU A 171 -10.33 -11.43 25.54
C LEU A 171 -11.85 -11.50 25.74
N GLY A 172 -12.39 -12.64 26.17
CA GLY A 172 -13.84 -12.84 26.31
C GLY A 172 -14.54 -12.81 24.95
N ASP A 173 -15.56 -11.97 24.83
CA ASP A 173 -16.36 -11.74 23.63
C ASP A 173 -15.88 -10.55 22.78
N HIS A 174 -14.75 -9.93 23.13
CA HIS A 174 -14.17 -8.87 22.33
C HIS A 174 -13.69 -9.36 20.95
N ALA A 175 -13.58 -8.43 20.01
CA ALA A 175 -12.88 -8.62 18.75
C ALA A 175 -11.53 -7.90 18.80
N GLU A 176 -10.53 -8.47 18.14
CA GLU A 176 -9.30 -7.75 17.82
C GLU A 176 -9.63 -6.56 16.93
N SER A 177 -9.23 -5.38 17.39
CA SER A 177 -9.67 -4.11 16.83
C SER A 177 -8.48 -3.16 16.66
N VAL A 178 -8.61 -2.24 15.71
CA VAL A 178 -7.69 -1.14 15.48
C VAL A 178 -8.44 0.18 15.68
N GLN A 179 -7.87 1.05 16.49
CA GLN A 179 -8.25 2.46 16.60
C GLN A 179 -7.35 3.28 15.67
N VAL A 180 -7.98 4.13 14.86
CA VAL A 180 -7.31 4.99 13.87
C VAL A 180 -7.67 6.44 14.19
N ILE A 181 -6.67 7.22 14.61
CA ILE A 181 -6.78 8.68 14.74
C ILE A 181 -6.35 9.29 13.42
N TYR A 182 -7.21 10.10 12.81
CA TYR A 182 -7.01 10.66 11.47
C TYR A 182 -7.43 12.13 11.40
N ASP A 183 -6.75 12.89 10.54
CA ASP A 183 -7.15 14.25 10.19
C ASP A 183 -8.24 14.21 9.12
N HIS A 184 -9.46 14.61 9.50
CA HIS A 184 -10.62 14.53 8.62
C HIS A 184 -10.57 15.50 7.42
N ARG A 185 -9.59 16.41 7.37
CA ARG A 185 -9.32 17.30 6.23
C ARG A 185 -8.49 16.61 5.15
N LEU A 186 -7.75 15.56 5.52
CA LEU A 186 -6.84 14.82 4.63
C LEU A 186 -7.42 13.48 4.19
N ILE A 187 -8.12 12.79 5.09
CA ILE A 187 -8.79 11.52 4.82
C ILE A 187 -10.16 11.49 5.49
N SER A 188 -11.18 11.07 4.75
CA SER A 188 -12.55 10.98 5.25
C SER A 188 -12.85 9.59 5.82
N PHE A 189 -13.86 9.51 6.69
CA PHE A 189 -14.38 8.23 7.17
C PHE A 189 -14.81 7.30 6.03
N ARG A 190 -15.37 7.85 4.93
CA ARG A 190 -15.74 7.07 3.74
C ARG A 190 -14.53 6.38 3.10
N GLN A 191 -13.40 7.08 3.01
CA GLN A 191 -12.16 6.49 2.50
C GLN A 191 -11.61 5.42 3.44
N LEU A 192 -11.71 5.62 4.77
CA LEU A 192 -11.36 4.56 5.73
C LEU A 192 -12.25 3.31 5.56
N LEU A 193 -13.54 3.48 5.29
CA LEU A 193 -14.44 2.37 4.96
C LEU A 193 -14.03 1.66 3.67
N GLU A 194 -13.65 2.40 2.61
CA GLU A 194 -13.16 1.80 1.37
C GLU A 194 -11.90 0.94 1.62
N ILE A 195 -10.97 1.45 2.43
CA ILE A 195 -9.79 0.68 2.84
C ILE A 195 -10.21 -0.56 3.62
N PHE A 196 -11.08 -0.42 4.63
CA PHE A 196 -11.64 -1.53 5.40
C PHE A 196 -12.18 -2.63 4.47
N TRP A 197 -13.12 -2.32 3.58
CA TRP A 197 -13.74 -3.33 2.69
C TRP A 197 -12.77 -3.99 1.73
N SER A 198 -11.69 -3.30 1.34
CA SER A 198 -10.66 -3.84 0.44
C SER A 198 -9.58 -4.69 1.13
N SER A 199 -9.54 -4.68 2.46
CA SER A 199 -8.40 -5.22 3.22
C SER A 199 -8.61 -6.61 3.81
N HIS A 200 -9.84 -7.14 3.77
CA HIS A 200 -10.20 -8.45 4.33
C HIS A 200 -11.42 -9.05 3.62
N ASP A 201 -11.67 -10.36 3.80
CA ASP A 201 -12.91 -10.97 3.32
C ASP A 201 -14.03 -10.76 4.34
N TYR A 202 -14.86 -9.75 4.10
CA TYR A 202 -16.00 -9.35 4.94
C TYR A 202 -17.22 -10.30 4.88
N ARG A 203 -17.05 -11.49 4.30
CA ARG A 203 -18.08 -12.53 4.18
C ARG A 203 -17.76 -13.75 5.04
N GLN A 204 -16.57 -13.79 5.66
CA GLN A 204 -16.19 -14.83 6.60
C GLN A 204 -16.87 -14.60 7.97
N VAL A 205 -17.35 -15.67 8.61
CA VAL A 205 -18.17 -15.58 9.84
C VAL A 205 -17.37 -15.91 11.10
N PHE A 206 -16.42 -16.85 11.02
CA PHE A 206 -15.71 -17.39 12.19
C PHE A 206 -14.18 -17.32 12.04
N GLY A 207 -13.71 -16.23 11.45
CA GLY A 207 -12.29 -16.03 11.21
C GLY A 207 -12.02 -15.02 10.11
N GLN A 208 -10.74 -14.78 9.89
CA GLN A 208 -10.24 -14.07 8.73
C GLN A 208 -9.02 -14.77 8.15
N GLY A 209 -9.12 -15.29 6.93
CA GLY A 209 -8.04 -16.01 6.27
C GLY A 209 -7.55 -17.21 7.10
N PRO A 210 -6.27 -17.25 7.51
CA PRO A 210 -5.74 -18.33 8.36
C PRO A 210 -6.17 -18.22 9.83
N ASP A 211 -6.67 -17.05 10.27
CA ASP A 211 -6.97 -16.77 11.66
C ASP A 211 -8.39 -17.26 11.99
N VAL A 212 -8.50 -18.28 12.84
CA VAL A 212 -9.78 -18.91 13.19
C VAL A 212 -10.24 -18.47 14.57
N GLY A 213 -11.50 -18.06 14.67
CA GLY A 213 -12.13 -17.70 15.94
C GLY A 213 -12.97 -16.44 15.85
N ASN A 214 -13.90 -16.32 16.81
CA ASN A 214 -14.84 -15.19 16.87
C ASN A 214 -14.15 -13.84 17.13
N GLN A 215 -12.93 -13.84 17.68
CA GLN A 215 -12.13 -12.63 17.91
C GLN A 215 -11.71 -11.93 16.61
N TYR A 216 -11.67 -12.65 15.49
CA TYR A 216 -11.24 -12.14 14.18
C TYR A 216 -12.41 -11.70 13.29
N ARG A 217 -13.64 -11.64 13.84
CA ARG A 217 -14.85 -11.26 13.10
C ARG A 217 -14.80 -9.82 12.61
N SER A 218 -15.49 -9.55 11.52
CA SER A 218 -15.54 -8.22 10.92
C SER A 218 -16.57 -7.30 11.62
N ILE A 219 -16.13 -6.13 12.08
CA ILE A 219 -16.98 -5.12 12.74
C ILE A 219 -16.54 -3.71 12.34
N ILE A 220 -17.52 -2.84 12.07
CA ILE A 220 -17.34 -1.39 12.02
C ILE A 220 -17.97 -0.82 13.30
N PHE A 221 -17.14 -0.21 14.15
CA PHE A 221 -17.62 0.51 15.32
C PHE A 221 -17.88 1.97 14.96
N THR A 222 -19.00 2.51 15.43
CA THR A 222 -19.47 3.84 15.04
C THR A 222 -19.70 4.73 16.25
N ASN A 223 -19.29 5.99 16.15
CA ASN A 223 -19.44 7.01 17.18
C ASN A 223 -20.45 8.08 16.73
N GLY A 224 -21.74 7.76 16.86
CA GLY A 224 -22.84 8.66 16.50
C GLY A 224 -23.48 8.36 15.15
N THR A 225 -24.53 9.11 14.83
CA THR A 225 -25.48 8.78 13.76
C THR A 225 -24.90 8.88 12.35
N GLU A 226 -23.99 9.83 12.11
CA GLU A 226 -23.40 10.01 10.77
C GLU A 226 -22.48 8.83 10.41
N GLU A 227 -21.61 8.38 11.31
CA GLU A 227 -20.76 7.21 11.05
C GLU A 227 -21.60 5.94 10.86
N SER A 228 -22.64 5.73 11.66
CA SER A 228 -23.58 4.60 11.48
C SER A 228 -24.26 4.63 10.12
N ARG A 229 -24.71 5.80 9.66
CA ARG A 229 -25.32 5.97 8.33
C ARG A 229 -24.32 5.69 7.21
N LEU A 230 -23.11 6.24 7.32
CA LEU A 230 -22.04 6.02 6.33
C LEU A 230 -21.63 4.55 6.25
N ALA A 231 -21.47 3.88 7.39
CA ALA A 231 -21.16 2.47 7.49
C ALA A 231 -22.27 1.62 6.85
N ALA A 232 -23.54 1.89 7.16
CA ALA A 232 -24.69 1.17 6.62
C ALA A 232 -24.77 1.27 5.09
N VAL A 233 -24.65 2.49 4.55
CA VAL A 233 -24.64 2.71 3.09
C VAL A 233 -23.45 2.02 2.43
N SER A 234 -22.27 2.03 3.07
CA SER A 234 -21.10 1.32 2.53
C SER A 234 -21.29 -0.19 2.53
N LYS A 235 -21.88 -0.76 3.59
CA LYS A 235 -22.19 -2.19 3.69
C LYS A 235 -23.21 -2.62 2.64
N GLU A 236 -24.26 -1.81 2.41
CA GLU A 236 -25.25 -2.07 1.36
C GLU A 236 -24.58 -2.09 -0.02
N ARG A 237 -23.70 -1.13 -0.33
CA ARG A 237 -22.93 -1.13 -1.57
C ARG A 237 -22.13 -2.41 -1.73
N GLU A 238 -21.41 -2.86 -0.70
CA GLU A 238 -20.65 -4.12 -0.77
C GLU A 238 -21.55 -5.35 -0.94
N GLN A 239 -22.74 -5.35 -0.33
CA GLN A 239 -23.73 -6.41 -0.50
C GLN A 239 -24.25 -6.49 -1.94
N THR A 240 -24.36 -5.37 -2.66
CA THR A 240 -24.82 -5.38 -4.06
C THR A 240 -23.81 -6.00 -5.03
N LYS A 241 -22.53 -6.14 -4.64
CA LYS A 241 -21.49 -6.72 -5.50
C LYS A 241 -21.66 -8.22 -5.73
N SER A 242 -22.39 -8.92 -4.85
CA SER A 242 -22.68 -10.34 -5.01
C SER A 242 -24.08 -10.69 -4.52
N LYS A 243 -24.86 -11.34 -5.38
CA LYS A 243 -26.20 -11.86 -5.04
C LYS A 243 -26.15 -13.18 -4.28
N SER A 244 -25.03 -13.92 -4.36
CA SER A 244 -24.90 -15.28 -3.82
C SER A 244 -24.14 -15.35 -2.49
N SER A 245 -23.64 -14.22 -1.99
CA SER A 245 -22.82 -14.18 -0.77
C SER A 245 -23.22 -12.99 0.09
N SER A 246 -23.41 -13.22 1.39
CA SER A 246 -23.83 -12.20 2.35
C SER A 246 -22.64 -11.53 3.03
N VAL A 247 -22.75 -10.22 3.26
CA VAL A 247 -21.80 -9.45 4.05
C VAL A 247 -22.06 -9.69 5.53
N THR A 248 -21.08 -10.25 6.23
CA THR A 248 -21.19 -10.66 7.64
C THR A 248 -20.76 -9.56 8.60
N THR A 249 -20.09 -8.51 8.11
CA THR A 249 -19.63 -7.37 8.91
C THR A 249 -20.73 -6.79 9.78
N GLN A 250 -20.47 -6.69 11.08
CA GLN A 250 -21.37 -6.06 12.04
C GLN A 250 -21.15 -4.54 12.04
N ILE A 251 -22.22 -3.76 12.27
CA ILE A 251 -22.13 -2.33 12.52
C ILE A 251 -22.66 -2.10 13.92
N LEU A 252 -21.79 -1.71 14.84
CA LEU A 252 -22.10 -1.58 16.26
C LEU A 252 -21.77 -0.17 16.76
N PRO A 253 -22.50 0.35 17.77
CA PRO A 253 -22.02 1.52 18.50
C PRO A 253 -20.70 1.19 19.20
N LEU A 254 -19.75 2.12 19.19
CA LEU A 254 -18.51 1.96 19.93
C LEU A 254 -18.80 2.02 21.45
N GLY A 255 -18.58 0.90 22.14
CA GLY A 255 -18.50 0.86 23.60
C GLY A 255 -17.11 1.26 24.10
N THR A 256 -16.57 0.54 25.08
CA THR A 256 -15.19 0.75 25.52
C THR A 256 -14.21 0.09 24.55
N PHE A 257 -13.18 0.83 24.15
CA PHE A 257 -11.99 0.31 23.50
C PHE A 257 -10.89 0.10 24.54
N TYR A 258 -10.37 -1.12 24.64
CA TYR A 258 -9.26 -1.46 25.52
C TYR A 258 -7.98 -1.58 24.70
N SER A 259 -6.97 -0.74 24.96
CA SER A 259 -5.68 -0.86 24.28
C SER A 259 -5.06 -2.23 24.61
N ALA A 260 -4.50 -2.88 23.59
CA ALA A 260 -3.77 -4.12 23.77
C ALA A 260 -2.38 -3.85 24.36
N GLU A 261 -1.76 -4.93 24.83
CA GLU A 261 -0.46 -4.93 25.46
C GLU A 261 0.62 -4.35 24.53
N PRO A 262 1.66 -3.70 25.08
CA PRO A 262 2.61 -2.96 24.26
C PRO A 262 3.31 -3.81 23.20
N GLU A 263 3.58 -5.09 23.46
CA GLU A 263 4.15 -6.03 22.49
C GLU A 263 3.34 -6.18 21.19
N HIS A 264 2.04 -5.86 21.20
CA HIS A 264 1.17 -5.91 20.03
C HIS A 264 1.15 -4.61 19.23
N GLN A 265 1.56 -3.49 19.82
CA GLN A 265 1.60 -2.20 19.14
C GLN A 265 2.73 -2.15 18.10
N LYS A 266 2.45 -1.67 16.89
CA LYS A 266 3.43 -1.53 15.80
C LYS A 266 4.20 -2.82 15.51
N PHE A 267 3.50 -3.96 15.58
CA PHE A 267 4.09 -5.29 15.53
C PHE A 267 5.03 -5.52 14.33
N GLU A 268 4.63 -5.09 13.13
CA GLU A 268 5.44 -5.30 11.92
C GLU A 268 6.69 -4.43 11.90
N LEU A 269 6.61 -3.20 12.41
CA LEU A 269 7.77 -2.34 12.62
C LEU A 269 8.76 -2.95 13.61
N LYS A 270 8.27 -3.49 14.74
CA LYS A 270 9.12 -4.08 15.78
C LYS A 270 9.94 -5.28 15.29
N ARG A 271 9.46 -5.97 14.25
CA ARG A 271 10.16 -7.08 13.60
C ARG A 271 11.24 -6.62 12.61
N ARG A 272 11.45 -5.31 12.45
CA ARG A 272 12.45 -4.70 11.56
C ARG A 272 13.41 -3.82 12.38
N PRO A 273 14.45 -4.40 13.03
CA PRO A 273 15.38 -3.65 13.89
C PRO A 273 16.02 -2.43 13.20
N PHE A 274 16.33 -2.55 11.91
CA PHE A 274 16.86 -1.44 11.12
C PHE A 274 15.91 -0.22 11.08
N LEU A 275 14.61 -0.44 10.90
CA LEU A 275 13.63 0.65 10.84
C LEU A 275 13.44 1.32 12.21
N LEU A 276 13.49 0.54 13.30
CA LEU A 276 13.48 1.09 14.66
C LEU A 276 14.70 1.97 14.91
N GLN A 277 15.88 1.52 14.49
CA GLN A 277 17.11 2.30 14.61
C GLN A 277 17.05 3.60 13.81
N LEU A 278 16.47 3.56 12.60
CA LEU A 278 16.30 4.75 11.76
C LEU A 278 15.47 5.84 12.45
N ILE A 279 14.50 5.47 13.29
CA ILE A 279 13.66 6.43 14.03
C ILE A 279 14.17 6.71 15.45
N GLY A 280 15.37 6.25 15.79
CA GLY A 280 16.02 6.55 17.06
C GLY A 280 15.64 5.61 18.22
N ASN A 281 15.12 4.41 17.95
CA ASN A 281 14.73 3.43 18.97
C ASN A 281 13.80 4.03 20.04
N LEU A 282 12.69 4.60 19.59
CA LEU A 282 11.71 5.26 20.46
C LEU A 282 11.28 4.33 21.61
N PRO A 283 11.10 4.86 22.84
CA PRO A 283 10.50 4.10 23.92
C PRO A 283 9.05 3.72 23.56
N GLU A 284 8.56 2.67 24.19
CA GLU A 284 7.29 2.03 23.83
C GLU A 284 6.08 3.00 23.78
N GLU A 285 5.94 3.86 24.78
CA GLU A 285 4.86 4.86 24.83
C GLU A 285 4.93 5.87 23.66
N GLU A 286 6.14 6.26 23.26
CA GLU A 286 6.35 7.19 22.15
C GLU A 286 6.16 6.48 20.81
N LEU A 287 6.60 5.23 20.69
CA LEU A 287 6.41 4.40 19.51
C LEU A 287 4.92 4.21 19.20
N GLU A 288 4.09 3.98 20.22
CA GLU A 288 2.65 3.80 20.06
C GLU A 288 1.98 5.06 19.50
N ARG A 289 2.34 6.24 20.03
CA ARG A 289 1.76 7.54 19.66
C ARG A 289 2.37 8.17 18.42
N SER A 290 3.45 7.59 17.89
CA SER A 290 4.20 8.17 16.77
C SER A 290 3.51 7.97 15.43
N ARG A 291 3.24 9.09 14.75
CA ARG A 291 2.79 9.11 13.34
C ARG A 291 3.78 8.42 12.42
N LEU A 292 5.07 8.63 12.68
CA LEU A 292 6.14 8.01 11.90
C LEU A 292 6.15 6.49 12.10
N ALA A 293 5.97 6.03 13.34
CA ALA A 293 5.88 4.60 13.63
C ALA A 293 4.66 3.96 12.97
N ALA A 294 3.50 4.62 12.97
CA ALA A 294 2.30 4.13 12.28
C ALA A 294 2.57 3.92 10.77
N LYS A 295 3.22 4.89 10.11
CA LYS A 295 3.59 4.77 8.69
C LYS A 295 4.61 3.67 8.44
N LEU A 296 5.65 3.60 9.27
CA LEU A 296 6.69 2.58 9.11
C LEU A 296 6.20 1.17 9.45
N ASN A 297 5.19 1.03 10.30
CA ASN A 297 4.51 -0.25 10.54
C ASN A 297 3.81 -0.76 9.27
N GLY A 298 3.06 0.10 8.59
CA GLY A 298 2.46 -0.24 7.29
C GLY A 298 3.49 -0.49 6.19
N TYR A 299 4.60 0.25 6.20
CA TYR A 299 5.73 0.05 5.28
C TYR A 299 6.42 -1.30 5.52
N ALA A 300 6.69 -1.65 6.78
CA ALA A 300 7.31 -2.92 7.17
C ALA A 300 6.47 -4.14 6.76
N ALA A 301 5.15 -3.97 6.73
CA ALA A 301 4.18 -4.96 6.29
C ALA A 301 3.98 -5.00 4.75
N GLU A 302 4.59 -4.08 4.00
CA GLU A 302 4.39 -3.92 2.55
C GLU A 302 2.93 -3.58 2.16
N LEU A 303 2.22 -2.86 3.04
CA LEU A 303 0.81 -2.49 2.86
C LEU A 303 0.60 -1.00 2.55
N CYS A 304 1.68 -0.24 2.37
CA CYS A 304 1.59 1.15 1.95
C CYS A 304 1.05 1.31 0.52
N PRO A 305 0.29 2.39 0.25
CA PRO A 305 0.02 2.80 -1.12
C PRO A 305 1.32 2.97 -1.93
N PRO A 306 1.39 2.55 -3.21
CA PRO A 306 2.65 2.51 -3.98
C PRO A 306 3.40 3.85 -4.04
N LYS A 307 2.67 4.97 -4.05
CA LYS A 307 3.27 6.30 -4.02
C LYS A 307 4.00 6.56 -2.69
N ILE A 308 3.39 6.19 -1.57
CA ILE A 308 3.96 6.39 -0.23
C ILE A 308 5.13 5.42 -0.03
N GLN A 309 5.00 4.17 -0.45
CA GLN A 309 6.09 3.18 -0.43
C GLN A 309 7.36 3.76 -1.07
N ARG A 310 7.25 4.26 -2.31
CA ARG A 310 8.39 4.87 -3.03
C ARG A 310 8.97 6.11 -2.34
N GLN A 311 8.14 6.91 -1.67
CA GLN A 311 8.60 8.08 -0.92
C GLN A 311 9.43 7.68 0.30
N ILE A 312 8.98 6.64 1.01
CA ILE A 312 9.73 6.08 2.15
C ILE A 312 11.04 5.45 1.66
N ASP A 313 11.00 4.66 0.59
CA ASP A 313 12.19 4.05 -0.02
C ASP A 313 13.22 5.12 -0.40
N ALA A 314 12.79 6.21 -1.04
CA ALA A 314 13.67 7.31 -1.43
C ALA A 314 14.34 7.96 -0.21
N LYS A 315 13.58 8.24 0.86
CA LYS A 315 14.11 8.82 2.11
C LYS A 315 15.09 7.87 2.81
N ILE A 316 14.76 6.59 2.91
CA ILE A 316 15.65 5.57 3.52
C ILE A 316 16.95 5.44 2.72
N ASN A 317 16.86 5.34 1.39
CA ASN A 317 18.03 5.24 0.52
C ASN A 317 18.93 6.49 0.61
N GLU A 318 18.34 7.67 0.76
CA GLU A 318 19.08 8.90 0.98
C GLU A 318 19.86 8.88 2.31
N ILE A 319 19.22 8.42 3.39
CA ILE A 319 19.85 8.28 4.71
C ILE A 319 21.02 7.29 4.66
N ILE A 320 20.79 6.11 4.05
CA ILE A 320 21.83 5.08 3.89
C ILE A 320 23.02 5.64 3.12
N LYS A 321 22.78 6.38 2.02
CA LYS A 321 23.83 6.97 1.20
C LYS A 321 24.64 8.05 1.95
N LYS A 322 23.99 8.82 2.83
CA LYS A 322 24.62 9.92 3.57
C LYS A 322 25.30 9.48 4.86
N GLY A 323 25.11 8.24 5.31
CA GLY A 323 25.82 7.66 6.45
C GLY A 323 25.30 8.04 7.84
N TRP A 324 24.39 9.02 7.97
CA TRP A 324 23.32 9.15 8.99
C TRP A 324 22.68 10.55 8.88
N PRO A 325 21.35 10.65 8.76
CA PRO A 325 20.61 11.15 9.94
C PRO A 325 19.41 10.27 10.33
N ILE A 326 18.90 10.47 11.55
CA ILE A 326 17.66 9.85 12.05
C ILE A 326 16.49 10.31 11.17
N LEU A 327 15.63 9.38 10.75
CA LEU A 327 14.39 9.68 10.04
C LEU A 327 13.40 10.33 11.02
N ARG A 328 13.12 11.62 10.84
CA ARG A 328 12.22 12.38 11.72
C ARG A 328 10.82 12.56 11.14
N ASP A 329 10.71 12.58 9.82
CA ASP A 329 9.46 12.89 9.12
C ASP A 329 9.30 12.07 7.83
N LEU A 330 8.04 11.76 7.50
CA LEU A 330 7.61 11.14 6.25
C LEU A 330 6.52 11.97 5.58
#